data_AF-A0A9P8WJ85-F1
#
_entry.id   AF-A0A9P8WJ85-F1
#
_cell.length_a   1.000
_cell.length_b   1.000
_cell.length_c   1.000
_cell.angle_alpha   90.00
_cell.angle_beta   90.00
_cell.angle_gamma   90.00
#
_symmetry.space_group_name_H-M   'P 1'
#
loop_
_entity.id
_entity.type
_entity.pdbx_description
1 polymer ?
#
loop_
_entity_poly.entity_id
_entity_poly.type
_entity_poly.pdbx_seq_one_letter_code
_entity_poly.pdbx_strand_id
1 'polypeptide(L)'
;MPLMTTRDRQAYRADERQNHTLMKQNDKERMLKDYLPTPNEIPVRSKDPRAKRSSPLGVRRFLKNQLYVFTFAILHGFFSLYIRLRQFWNVVCYQVASIFYYHHGTPQYIKRDVMALKKIPKHLSVILKAEEDHRAKTDVERLIDETAEVAAWCACAEIPMLSVYEKTGILKKHMPRVYDAVNQKLTFYFGGQHPGLTVTSPHKEDFPNPIGEQPKGHLRLHLISYQDGRDSMVDLTRTLAEMSQRGKLSPRDISSELIDAELSEGIMSEPDLLITFGPYLELSGYPPWQIRLTEIFCLQDNERVGYQVFLKALQHFGSAQMRKGK
;
A
#
# COMPACT_ATOMS: atom_id res chain seq x y z
N MET A 1 -31.85 23.54 -34.30
CA MET A 1 -33.25 23.26 -34.66
C MET A 1 -34.13 24.29 -34.00
N PRO A 2 -35.10 24.89 -34.72
CA PRO A 2 -36.07 25.79 -34.11
C PRO A 2 -36.87 25.05 -33.03
N LEU A 3 -37.04 25.67 -31.86
CA LEU A 3 -37.86 25.14 -30.78
C LEU A 3 -39.33 25.25 -31.19
N MET A 4 -40.08 24.15 -31.07
CA MET A 4 -41.51 24.09 -31.37
C MET A 4 -42.27 25.19 -30.61
N THR A 5 -43.15 25.93 -31.29
CA THR A 5 -43.90 27.02 -30.64
C THR A 5 -44.76 26.49 -29.50
N THR A 6 -45.02 27.32 -28.50
CA THR A 6 -45.82 26.93 -27.31
C THR A 6 -47.22 26.48 -27.70
N ARG A 7 -47.81 27.08 -28.73
CA ARG A 7 -49.11 26.70 -29.29
C ARG A 7 -49.08 25.30 -29.92
N ASP A 8 -48.11 25.03 -30.78
CA ASP A 8 -48.02 23.74 -31.48
C ASP A 8 -47.66 22.60 -30.52
N ARG A 9 -46.86 22.90 -29.49
CA ARG A 9 -46.55 21.96 -28.42
C ARG A 9 -47.78 21.63 -27.56
N GLN A 10 -48.64 22.60 -27.29
CA GLN A 10 -49.90 22.37 -26.58
C GLN A 10 -50.90 21.60 -27.45
N ALA A 11 -50.99 21.93 -28.74
CA ALA A 11 -51.83 21.22 -29.68
C ALA A 11 -51.40 19.75 -29.80
N TYR A 12 -50.09 19.47 -29.97
CA TYR A 12 -49.55 18.11 -30.01
C TYR A 12 -49.85 17.33 -28.72
N ARG A 13 -49.64 17.95 -27.55
CA ARG A 13 -49.94 17.31 -26.26
C ARG A 13 -51.43 17.08 -26.02
N ALA A 14 -52.30 17.94 -26.56
CA ALA A 14 -53.74 17.73 -26.50
C ALA A 14 -54.18 16.56 -27.39
N ASP A 15 -53.56 16.41 -28.56
CA ASP A 15 -53.77 15.29 -29.47
C ASP A 15 -53.23 13.96 -28.90
N GLU A 16 -52.03 13.98 -28.30
CA GLU A 16 -51.42 12.83 -27.60
C GLU A 16 -52.31 12.30 -26.46
N ARG A 17 -52.91 13.21 -25.67
CA ARG A 17 -53.85 12.83 -24.60
C ARG A 17 -55.12 12.15 -25.11
N GLN A 18 -55.45 12.31 -26.39
CA GLN A 18 -56.58 11.66 -27.04
C GLN A 18 -56.12 10.60 -28.05
N ASN A 19 -54.99 9.94 -27.79
CA ASN A 19 -54.45 8.86 -28.64
C ASN A 19 -54.32 9.24 -30.12
N HIS A 20 -53.97 10.50 -30.40
CA HIS A 20 -53.70 11.02 -31.74
C HIS A 20 -54.89 11.06 -32.71
N THR A 21 -56.13 11.05 -32.21
CA THR A 21 -57.33 11.12 -33.05
C THR A 21 -57.86 12.53 -33.28
N LEU A 22 -57.32 13.54 -32.59
CA LEU A 22 -57.84 14.92 -32.59
C LEU A 22 -57.36 15.71 -33.81
N MET A 23 -56.13 15.49 -34.27
CA MET A 23 -55.57 16.13 -35.46
C MET A 23 -55.63 15.24 -36.70
N LYS A 24 -56.03 15.83 -37.82
CA LYS A 24 -55.96 15.17 -39.14
C LYS A 24 -54.50 15.01 -39.56
N GLN A 25 -54.22 13.95 -40.32
CA GLN A 25 -52.85 13.60 -40.75
C GLN A 25 -52.14 14.75 -41.47
N ASN A 26 -52.85 15.48 -42.33
CA ASN A 26 -52.30 16.63 -43.06
C ASN A 26 -51.87 17.78 -42.13
N ASP A 27 -52.58 18.00 -41.03
CA ASP A 27 -52.25 19.07 -40.08
C ASP A 27 -51.01 18.70 -39.27
N LYS A 28 -50.84 17.41 -38.95
CA LYS A 28 -49.62 16.88 -38.30
C LYS A 28 -48.40 17.01 -39.20
N GLU A 29 -48.54 16.66 -40.49
CA GLU A 29 -47.45 16.78 -41.46
C GLU A 29 -47.05 18.24 -41.71
N ARG A 30 -48.03 19.14 -41.76
CA ARG A 30 -47.77 20.58 -41.88
C ARG A 30 -47.00 21.08 -40.66
N MET A 31 -47.47 20.74 -39.47
CA MET A 31 -46.80 21.09 -38.22
C MET A 31 -45.37 20.55 -38.19
N LEU A 32 -45.11 19.34 -38.71
CA LEU A 32 -43.77 18.77 -38.75
C LEU A 32 -42.86 19.45 -39.79
N LYS A 33 -43.40 19.76 -40.98
CA LYS A 33 -42.66 20.45 -42.06
C LYS A 33 -42.16 21.83 -41.65
N ASP A 34 -42.92 22.54 -40.82
CA ASP A 34 -42.53 23.87 -40.33
C ASP A 34 -41.28 23.84 -39.42
N TYR A 35 -40.91 22.66 -38.89
CA TYR A 35 -39.73 22.48 -38.03
C TYR A 35 -38.62 21.62 -38.65
N LEU A 36 -38.83 21.08 -39.86
CA LEU A 36 -37.80 20.37 -40.60
C LEU A 36 -36.80 21.38 -41.21
N PRO A 37 -35.49 21.12 -41.14
CA PRO A 37 -34.50 21.97 -41.80
C PRO A 37 -34.72 21.97 -43.31
N THR A 38 -34.68 23.14 -43.94
CA THR A 38 -34.75 23.25 -45.41
C THR A 38 -33.50 22.59 -46.01
N PRO A 39 -33.63 21.74 -47.05
CA PRO A 39 -32.51 20.88 -47.49
C PRO A 39 -31.25 21.59 -47.99
N ASN A 40 -31.29 22.91 -48.25
CA ASN A 40 -30.21 23.65 -48.92
C ASN A 40 -29.81 24.98 -48.26
N GLU A 41 -30.19 25.24 -47.01
CA GLU A 41 -29.66 26.41 -46.30
C GLU A 41 -28.34 26.06 -45.58
N ILE A 42 -27.22 26.51 -46.16
CA ILE A 42 -25.96 26.69 -45.42
C ILE A 42 -26.30 27.57 -44.21
N PRO A 43 -25.89 27.22 -42.98
CA PRO A 43 -26.31 27.94 -41.79
C PRO A 43 -25.72 29.36 -41.80
N VAL A 44 -26.46 30.31 -42.40
CA VAL A 44 -26.20 31.73 -42.22
C VAL A 44 -26.61 32.03 -40.81
N ARG A 45 -25.61 32.19 -39.95
CA ARG A 45 -25.74 32.67 -38.58
C ARG A 45 -26.55 33.96 -38.60
N SER A 46 -27.85 33.86 -38.31
CA SER A 46 -28.72 35.01 -38.15
C SER A 46 -28.12 35.92 -37.09
N LYS A 47 -27.65 37.09 -37.52
CA LYS A 47 -27.31 38.18 -36.61
C LYS A 47 -28.63 38.75 -36.11
N ASP A 48 -29.20 38.08 -35.12
CA ASP A 48 -30.30 38.62 -34.35
C ASP A 48 -29.79 39.87 -33.61
N PRO A 49 -30.29 41.10 -33.89
CA PRO A 49 -29.78 42.31 -33.23
C PRO A 49 -30.23 42.42 -31.76
N ARG A 50 -31.00 41.46 -31.26
CA ARG A 50 -31.68 41.55 -29.96
C ARG A 50 -31.52 40.32 -29.08
N ALA A 51 -30.29 39.81 -28.96
CA ALA A 51 -29.93 38.92 -27.85
C ALA A 51 -28.45 38.96 -27.48
N LYS A 52 -27.83 40.14 -27.45
CA LYS A 52 -26.67 40.40 -26.59
C LYS A 52 -27.08 41.28 -25.42
N ARG A 53 -28.02 40.80 -24.60
CA ARG A 53 -27.91 41.08 -23.17
C ARG A 53 -26.85 40.11 -22.67
N SER A 54 -25.59 40.52 -22.71
CA SER A 54 -24.57 39.88 -21.89
C SER A 54 -25.09 39.91 -20.47
N SER A 55 -25.52 38.76 -19.97
CA SER A 55 -25.90 38.68 -18.57
C SER A 55 -24.71 39.18 -17.74
N PRO A 56 -24.89 40.09 -16.76
CA PRO A 56 -23.83 40.50 -15.84
C PRO A 56 -23.34 39.32 -14.96
N LEU A 57 -24.00 38.16 -15.10
CA LEU A 57 -23.63 36.88 -14.52
C LEU A 57 -22.28 36.35 -15.03
N GLY A 58 -21.76 36.81 -16.17
CA GLY A 58 -20.42 36.42 -16.65
C GLY A 58 -19.30 36.95 -15.76
N VAL A 59 -19.35 38.23 -15.40
CA VAL A 59 -18.36 38.88 -14.52
C VAL A 59 -18.51 38.39 -13.08
N ARG A 60 -19.75 38.21 -12.59
CA ARG A 60 -19.99 37.65 -11.24
C ARG A 60 -19.53 36.20 -11.14
N ARG A 61 -19.76 35.38 -12.17
CA ARG A 61 -19.26 33.99 -12.23
C ARG A 61 -17.75 33.94 -12.39
N PHE A 62 -17.16 34.85 -13.16
CA PHE A 62 -15.70 35.01 -13.28
C PHE A 62 -15.06 35.42 -11.94
N LEU A 63 -15.58 36.47 -11.28
CA LEU A 63 -15.14 36.90 -9.94
C LEU A 63 -15.31 35.79 -8.89
N LYS A 64 -16.44 35.07 -8.93
CA LYS A 64 -16.69 33.92 -8.03
C LYS A 64 -15.69 32.79 -8.28
N ASN A 65 -15.40 32.47 -9.54
CA ASN A 65 -14.37 31.48 -9.89
C ASN A 65 -12.98 31.96 -9.46
N GLN A 66 -12.66 33.24 -9.64
CA GLN A 66 -11.39 33.82 -9.23
C GLN A 66 -11.24 33.82 -7.70
N LEU A 67 -12.32 34.07 -6.97
CA LEU A 67 -12.37 33.92 -5.52
C LEU A 67 -12.15 32.46 -5.09
N TYR A 68 -12.76 31.49 -5.78
CA TYR A 68 -12.51 30.07 -5.49
C TYR A 68 -11.07 29.66 -5.76
N VAL A 69 -10.49 30.08 -6.89
CA VAL A 69 -9.09 29.81 -7.22
C VAL A 69 -8.15 30.48 -6.23
N PHE A 70 -8.43 31.72 -5.84
CA PHE A 70 -7.65 32.45 -4.84
C PHE A 70 -7.73 31.78 -3.46
N THR A 71 -8.93 31.42 -3.02
CA THR A 71 -9.15 30.69 -1.75
C THR A 71 -8.44 29.34 -1.77
N PHE A 72 -8.54 28.60 -2.88
CA PHE A 72 -7.82 27.34 -3.07
C PHE A 72 -6.31 27.55 -3.02
N ALA A 73 -5.77 28.58 -3.69
CA ALA A 73 -4.34 28.88 -3.70
C ALA A 73 -3.82 29.25 -2.30
N ILE A 74 -4.58 30.05 -1.54
CA ILE A 74 -4.25 30.38 -0.14
C ILE A 74 -4.26 29.12 0.71
N LEU A 75 -5.33 28.34 0.66
CA LEU A 75 -5.49 27.12 1.46
C LEU A 75 -4.36 26.12 1.13
N HIS A 76 -4.13 25.87 -0.15
CA HIS A 76 -3.05 25.01 -0.63
C HIS A 76 -1.68 25.54 -0.22
N GLY A 77 -1.45 26.86 -0.26
CA GLY A 77 -0.21 27.50 0.19
C GLY A 77 0.04 27.27 1.68
N PHE A 78 -0.97 27.49 2.53
CA PHE A 78 -0.87 27.23 3.97
C PHE A 78 -0.64 25.74 4.28
N PHE A 79 -1.41 24.83 3.67
CA PHE A 79 -1.20 23.39 3.88
C PHE A 79 0.17 22.92 3.37
N SER A 80 0.61 23.42 2.21
CA SER A 80 1.93 23.08 1.66
C SER A 80 3.05 23.57 2.58
N LEU A 81 2.94 24.79 3.11
CA LEU A 81 3.91 25.35 4.05
C LEU A 81 3.93 24.54 5.35
N TYR A 82 2.76 24.23 5.92
CA TYR A 82 2.63 23.41 7.12
C TYR A 82 3.24 22.01 6.93
N ILE A 83 2.90 21.31 5.84
CA ILE A 83 3.42 19.97 5.55
C ILE A 83 4.95 20.01 5.41
N ARG A 84 5.51 20.98 4.67
CA ARG A 84 6.96 21.11 4.51
C ARG A 84 7.67 21.44 5.82
N LEU A 85 7.12 22.34 6.64
CA LEU A 85 7.65 22.65 7.97
C LEU A 85 7.64 21.41 8.87
N ARG A 86 6.54 20.66 8.89
CA ARG A 86 6.41 19.43 9.67
C ARG A 86 7.41 18.37 9.21
N GLN A 87 7.50 18.13 7.91
CA GLN A 87 8.46 17.18 7.33
C GLN A 87 9.89 17.58 7.66
N PHE A 88 10.25 18.85 7.46
CA PHE A 88 11.57 19.37 7.80
C PHE A 88 11.88 19.17 9.28
N TRP A 89 10.95 19.55 10.17
CA TRP A 89 11.11 19.35 11.61
C TRP A 89 11.30 17.88 11.98
N ASN A 90 10.45 17.00 11.45
CA ASN A 90 10.52 15.56 11.71
C ASN A 90 11.83 14.96 11.21
N VAL A 91 12.26 15.27 9.98
CA VAL A 91 13.53 14.82 9.41
C VAL A 91 14.71 15.28 10.27
N VAL A 92 14.74 16.55 10.68
CA VAL A 92 15.80 17.06 11.56
C VAL A 92 15.78 16.35 12.91
N CYS A 93 14.61 16.23 13.55
CA CYS A 93 14.47 15.53 14.83
C CYS A 93 14.90 14.06 14.74
N TYR A 94 14.52 13.36 13.67
CA TYR A 94 14.91 11.96 13.45
C TYR A 94 16.39 11.82 13.11
N GLN A 95 16.99 12.74 12.36
CA GLN A 95 18.42 12.70 12.07
C GLN A 95 19.23 12.95 13.35
N VAL A 96 18.83 13.93 14.14
CA VAL A 96 19.46 14.23 15.44
C VAL A 96 19.30 13.05 16.39
N ALA A 97 18.09 12.48 16.49
CA ALA A 97 17.87 11.28 17.31
C ALA A 97 18.64 10.07 16.78
N SER A 98 18.73 9.87 15.47
CA SER A 98 19.53 8.79 14.87
C SER A 98 21.00 8.90 15.23
N ILE A 99 21.55 10.13 15.32
CA ILE A 99 22.93 10.38 15.77
C ILE A 99 23.07 10.10 17.28
N PHE A 100 22.16 10.61 18.11
CA PHE A 100 22.21 10.39 19.56
C PHE A 100 22.00 8.94 19.97
N TYR A 101 21.13 8.23 19.25
CA TYR A 101 20.84 6.81 19.40
C TYR A 101 21.59 5.97 18.36
N TYR A 102 22.69 6.48 17.78
CA TYR A 102 23.53 5.70 16.89
C TYR A 102 24.30 4.70 17.76
N HIS A 103 23.84 3.45 17.73
CA HIS A 103 24.52 2.38 18.44
C HIS A 103 25.74 2.00 17.63
N HIS A 104 26.93 2.04 18.24
CA HIS A 104 28.16 1.49 17.67
C HIS A 104 28.14 -0.06 17.58
N GLY A 105 27.00 -0.66 17.25
CA GLY A 105 26.85 -2.10 17.12
C GLY A 105 26.92 -2.88 18.43
N THR A 106 26.53 -2.28 19.56
CA THR A 106 26.65 -2.93 20.87
C THR A 106 25.35 -3.66 21.25
N PRO A 107 25.35 -5.01 21.31
CA PRO A 107 24.13 -5.79 21.56
C PRO A 107 23.54 -5.55 22.96
N GLN A 108 24.39 -5.21 23.93
CA GLN A 108 24.00 -4.97 25.33
C GLN A 108 23.04 -3.79 25.46
N TYR A 109 23.23 -2.72 24.68
CA TYR A 109 22.35 -1.55 24.73
C TYR A 109 20.96 -1.88 24.19
N ILE A 110 20.90 -2.52 23.02
CA ILE A 110 19.63 -2.96 22.43
C ILE A 110 18.88 -3.88 23.40
N LYS A 111 19.59 -4.81 24.03
CA LYS A 111 18.99 -5.71 25.02
C LYS A 111 18.41 -4.94 26.21
N ARG A 112 19.10 -3.92 26.72
CA ARG A 112 18.61 -3.08 27.84
C ARG A 112 17.36 -2.29 27.47
N ASP A 113 17.32 -1.75 26.25
CA ASP A 113 16.15 -0.99 25.76
C ASP A 113 14.91 -1.89 25.61
N VAL A 114 15.12 -3.13 25.18
CA VAL A 114 14.06 -4.13 25.00
C VAL A 114 13.62 -4.75 26.34
N MET A 115 14.52 -4.91 27.33
CA MET A 115 14.19 -5.46 28.65
C MET A 115 13.09 -4.68 29.39
N ALA A 116 12.95 -3.38 29.12
CA ALA A 116 11.90 -2.56 29.72
C ALA A 116 10.49 -2.82 29.13
N LEU A 117 10.40 -3.54 28.02
CA LEU A 117 9.14 -3.80 27.33
C LEU A 117 8.37 -4.94 27.99
N LYS A 118 7.06 -4.76 28.15
CA LYS A 118 6.17 -5.77 28.73
C LYS A 118 5.98 -7.01 27.85
N LYS A 119 6.13 -6.84 26.53
CA LYS A 119 5.92 -7.87 25.52
C LYS A 119 6.74 -7.56 24.27
N ILE A 120 7.22 -8.62 23.65
CA ILE A 120 8.01 -8.60 22.42
C ILE A 120 7.37 -9.51 21.38
N PRO A 121 7.44 -9.18 20.08
CA PRO A 121 6.92 -10.04 19.03
C PRO A 121 7.78 -11.29 18.90
N LYS A 122 7.15 -12.45 18.66
CA LYS A 122 7.85 -13.69 18.31
C LYS A 122 8.21 -13.71 16.83
N HIS A 123 7.35 -13.13 16.01
CA HIS A 123 7.59 -12.96 14.58
C HIS A 123 7.47 -11.49 14.20
N LEU A 124 8.59 -10.89 13.82
CA LEU A 124 8.63 -9.54 13.27
C LEU A 124 8.68 -9.60 11.76
N SER A 125 7.92 -8.74 11.09
CA SER A 125 8.10 -8.52 9.65
C SER A 125 8.39 -7.06 9.33
N VAL A 126 9.18 -6.84 8.28
CA VAL A 126 9.49 -5.51 7.76
C VAL A 126 9.25 -5.41 6.26
N ILE A 127 8.82 -4.23 5.80
CA ILE A 127 8.70 -3.89 4.39
C ILE A 127 9.87 -2.98 4.01
N LEU A 128 10.72 -3.46 3.11
CA LEU A 128 11.80 -2.68 2.50
C LEU A 128 11.43 -2.31 1.07
N LYS A 129 11.62 -1.03 0.72
CA LYS A 129 11.32 -0.50 -0.61
C LYS A 129 12.61 -0.26 -1.38
N ALA A 130 12.64 -0.74 -2.62
CA ALA A 130 13.64 -0.35 -3.61
C ALA A 130 13.43 1.13 -3.98
N GLU A 131 14.51 1.90 -4.08
CA GLU A 131 14.44 3.30 -4.51
C GLU A 131 14.49 3.37 -6.05
N GLU A 132 13.48 3.99 -6.66
CA GLU A 132 13.35 4.06 -8.14
C GLU A 132 14.46 4.92 -8.78
N ASP A 133 15.03 5.87 -8.03
CA ASP A 133 16.01 6.85 -8.53
C ASP A 133 17.47 6.37 -8.43
N HIS A 134 17.72 5.21 -7.82
CA HIS A 134 19.07 4.70 -7.59
C HIS A 134 19.52 3.70 -8.65
N ARG A 135 20.84 3.66 -8.90
CA ARG A 135 21.41 2.61 -9.76
C ARG A 135 21.06 1.25 -9.15
N ALA A 136 20.45 0.37 -9.94
CA ALA A 136 19.94 -0.92 -9.47
C ALA A 136 20.93 -1.73 -8.62
N LYS A 137 22.25 -1.66 -8.93
CA LYS A 137 23.27 -2.36 -8.14
C LYS A 137 23.46 -1.76 -6.73
N THR A 138 23.50 -0.44 -6.61
CA THR A 138 23.65 0.26 -5.33
C THR A 138 22.43 0.03 -4.45
N ASP A 139 21.24 0.01 -5.06
CA ASP A 139 20.00 -0.23 -4.32
C ASP A 139 19.92 -1.65 -3.74
N VAL A 140 20.40 -2.66 -4.47
CA VAL A 140 20.52 -4.03 -3.94
C VAL A 140 21.47 -4.11 -2.77
N GLU A 141 22.63 -3.45 -2.85
CA GLU A 141 23.61 -3.43 -1.76
C GLU A 141 23.04 -2.76 -0.51
N ARG A 142 22.31 -1.65 -0.67
CA ARG A 142 21.58 -0.97 0.40
C ARG A 142 20.54 -1.89 1.05
N LEU A 143 19.66 -2.53 0.26
CA LEU A 143 18.62 -3.42 0.78
C LEU A 143 19.20 -4.63 1.54
N ILE A 144 20.33 -5.16 1.08
CA ILE A 144 21.05 -6.25 1.76
C ILE A 144 21.60 -5.76 3.11
N ASP A 145 22.21 -4.58 3.14
CA ASP A 145 22.76 -4.01 4.37
C ASP A 145 21.66 -3.67 5.38
N GLU A 146 20.56 -3.05 4.95
CA GLU A 146 19.38 -2.77 5.79
C GLU A 146 18.77 -4.07 6.34
N THR A 147 18.68 -5.12 5.52
CA THR A 147 18.24 -6.45 5.97
C THR A 147 19.16 -6.99 7.06
N ALA A 148 20.47 -6.87 6.89
CA ALA A 148 21.46 -7.32 7.86
C ALA A 148 21.40 -6.52 9.17
N GLU A 149 21.17 -5.21 9.10
CA GLU A 149 20.97 -4.36 10.29
C GLU A 149 19.73 -4.75 11.08
N VAL A 150 18.59 -4.88 10.41
CA VAL A 150 17.34 -5.27 11.08
C VAL A 150 17.46 -6.69 11.66
N ALA A 151 18.11 -7.62 10.96
CA ALA A 151 18.38 -8.96 11.48
C ALA A 151 19.24 -8.92 12.75
N ALA A 152 20.29 -8.10 12.77
CA ALA A 152 21.12 -7.91 13.96
C ALA A 152 20.32 -7.33 15.12
N TRP A 153 19.44 -6.34 14.88
CA TRP A 153 18.56 -5.78 15.91
C TRP A 153 17.58 -6.81 16.46
N CYS A 154 16.98 -7.64 15.59
CA CYS A 154 16.10 -8.74 15.99
C CYS A 154 16.82 -9.76 16.87
N ALA A 155 18.03 -10.17 16.46
CA ALA A 155 18.87 -11.07 17.24
C ALA A 155 19.21 -10.47 18.63
N CYS A 156 19.55 -9.19 18.69
CA CYS A 156 19.85 -8.51 19.97
C CYS A 156 18.60 -8.36 20.86
N ALA A 157 17.43 -8.20 20.25
CA ALA A 157 16.14 -8.11 20.93
C ALA A 157 15.53 -9.48 21.30
N GLU A 158 16.23 -10.59 21.01
CA GLU A 158 15.78 -11.97 21.22
C GLU A 158 14.47 -12.31 20.45
N ILE A 159 14.28 -11.69 19.29
CA ILE A 159 13.18 -12.01 18.37
C ILE A 159 13.62 -13.18 17.48
N PRO A 160 12.98 -14.36 17.55
CA PRO A 160 13.47 -15.57 16.90
C PRO A 160 13.19 -15.62 15.39
N MET A 161 12.22 -14.86 14.89
CA MET A 161 11.82 -14.89 13.48
C MET A 161 11.66 -13.48 12.90
N LEU A 162 12.32 -13.25 11.76
CA LEU A 162 12.25 -12.03 10.96
C LEU A 162 11.80 -12.36 9.54
N SER A 163 10.71 -11.74 9.06
CA SER A 163 10.30 -11.77 7.66
C SER A 163 10.58 -10.45 6.96
N VAL A 164 11.34 -10.45 5.88
CA VAL A 164 11.67 -9.27 5.08
C VAL A 164 10.92 -9.34 3.77
N TYR A 165 10.03 -8.38 3.55
CA TYR A 165 9.29 -8.20 2.33
C TYR A 165 9.93 -7.15 1.44
N GLU A 166 10.22 -7.54 0.21
CA GLU A 166 10.60 -6.63 -0.88
C GLU A 166 9.79 -7.01 -2.13
N LYS A 167 9.11 -6.02 -2.71
CA LYS A 167 8.08 -6.22 -3.73
C LYS A 167 8.57 -7.01 -4.95
N THR A 168 9.76 -6.70 -5.46
CA THR A 168 10.30 -7.27 -6.72
C THR A 168 10.90 -8.67 -6.56
N GLY A 169 11.18 -9.08 -5.32
CA GLY A 169 11.86 -10.33 -5.01
C GLY A 169 13.37 -10.31 -5.30
N ILE A 170 14.01 -9.12 -5.32
CA ILE A 170 15.44 -9.00 -5.61
C ILE A 170 16.31 -9.60 -4.50
N LEU A 171 15.85 -9.54 -3.25
CA LEU A 171 16.50 -10.19 -2.11
C LEU A 171 16.47 -11.72 -2.23
N LYS A 172 15.34 -12.29 -2.67
CA LYS A 172 15.23 -13.72 -2.97
C LYS A 172 16.24 -14.18 -4.02
N LYS A 173 16.56 -13.34 -5.02
CA LYS A 173 17.56 -13.66 -6.05
C LYS A 173 19.00 -13.68 -5.51
N HIS A 174 19.26 -12.94 -4.43
CA HIS A 174 20.59 -12.78 -3.84
C HIS A 174 20.70 -13.39 -2.44
N MET A 175 19.96 -14.47 -2.14
CA MET A 175 19.97 -15.14 -0.84
C MET A 175 21.36 -15.42 -0.26
N PRO A 176 22.35 -15.94 -1.03
CA PRO A 176 23.70 -16.14 -0.50
C PRO A 176 24.34 -14.84 0.01
N ARG A 177 24.19 -13.74 -0.74
CA ARG A 177 24.73 -12.43 -0.33
C ARG A 177 24.03 -11.89 0.91
N VAL A 178 22.72 -12.11 1.03
CA VAL A 178 21.95 -11.75 2.23
C VAL A 178 22.46 -12.54 3.43
N TYR A 179 22.61 -13.85 3.28
CA TYR A 179 23.13 -14.74 4.32
C TYR A 179 24.51 -14.31 4.81
N ASP A 180 25.44 -14.06 3.88
CA ASP A 180 26.80 -13.61 4.22
C ASP A 180 26.79 -12.24 4.94
N ALA A 181 26.01 -11.29 4.43
CA ALA A 181 25.91 -9.94 5.03
C ALA A 181 25.31 -9.99 6.44
N VAL A 182 24.26 -10.78 6.65
CA VAL A 182 23.65 -10.94 7.97
C VAL A 182 24.63 -11.60 8.94
N ASN A 183 25.32 -12.68 8.53
CA ASN A 183 26.33 -13.31 9.39
C ASN A 183 27.49 -12.38 9.72
N GLN A 184 28.00 -11.61 8.74
CA GLN A 184 29.03 -10.61 9.00
C GLN A 184 28.56 -9.57 10.03
N LYS A 185 27.32 -9.10 9.92
CA LYS A 185 26.74 -8.15 10.88
C LYS A 185 26.52 -8.79 12.25
N LEU A 186 26.05 -10.04 12.31
CA LEU A 186 25.91 -10.78 13.58
C LEU A 186 27.26 -10.96 14.27
N THR A 187 28.31 -11.34 13.53
CA THR A 187 29.69 -11.43 14.05
C THR A 187 30.20 -10.07 14.53
N PHE A 188 29.86 -8.98 13.84
CA PHE A 188 30.22 -7.63 14.28
C PHE A 188 29.57 -7.26 15.63
N TYR A 189 28.29 -7.61 15.84
CA TYR A 189 27.58 -7.30 17.08
C TYR A 189 27.96 -8.24 18.24
N PHE A 190 28.01 -9.55 18.00
CA PHE A 190 28.16 -10.58 19.03
C PHE A 190 29.58 -11.13 19.18
N GLY A 191 30.50 -10.77 18.27
CA GLY A 191 31.83 -11.37 18.19
C GLY A 191 31.76 -12.84 17.76
N GLY A 192 32.64 -13.68 18.32
CA GLY A 192 32.72 -15.10 17.98
C GLY A 192 31.59 -16.00 18.52
N GLN A 193 30.69 -15.48 19.36
CA GLN A 193 29.54 -16.25 19.88
C GLN A 193 28.22 -15.60 19.44
N HIS A 194 27.90 -15.73 18.15
CA HIS A 194 26.67 -15.19 17.56
C HIS A 194 25.56 -16.26 17.45
N PRO A 195 24.27 -15.86 17.36
CA PRO A 195 23.19 -16.81 17.11
C PRO A 195 23.34 -17.45 15.73
N GLY A 196 22.84 -18.68 15.59
CA GLY A 196 22.78 -19.35 14.30
C GLY A 196 21.75 -18.70 13.39
N LEU A 197 21.99 -18.72 12.08
CA LEU A 197 21.11 -18.11 11.08
C LEU A 197 20.58 -19.17 10.12
N THR A 198 19.29 -19.16 9.86
CA THR A 198 18.69 -19.88 8.73
C THR A 198 17.94 -18.91 7.85
N VAL A 199 18.31 -18.88 6.56
CA VAL A 199 17.66 -18.02 5.57
C VAL A 199 16.80 -18.88 4.67
N THR A 200 15.51 -18.56 4.64
CA THR A 200 14.49 -19.33 3.94
C THR A 200 13.73 -18.40 2.98
N SER A 201 13.14 -18.98 1.94
CA SER A 201 12.31 -18.28 0.97
C SER A 201 11.28 -19.27 0.44
N PRO A 202 10.02 -18.87 0.28
CA PRO A 202 9.04 -19.72 -0.40
C PRO A 202 9.59 -20.19 -1.75
N HIS A 203 9.40 -21.47 -2.04
CA HIS A 203 9.80 -22.14 -3.28
C HIS A 203 11.32 -22.16 -3.57
N LYS A 204 12.18 -22.01 -2.56
CA LYS A 204 13.64 -22.18 -2.69
C LYS A 204 14.18 -23.08 -1.59
N GLU A 205 15.32 -23.72 -1.86
CA GLU A 205 16.06 -24.44 -0.83
C GLU A 205 16.54 -23.49 0.25
N ASP A 206 16.40 -23.91 1.49
CA ASP A 206 16.86 -23.16 2.65
C ASP A 206 18.40 -23.12 2.66
N PHE A 207 18.95 -21.98 3.08
CA PHE A 207 20.38 -21.88 3.38
C PHE A 207 20.57 -22.28 4.84
N PRO A 208 21.08 -23.49 5.12
CA PRO A 208 21.21 -23.99 6.47
C PRO A 208 22.32 -23.25 7.20
N ASN A 209 22.25 -23.29 8.54
CA ASN A 209 23.34 -22.86 9.40
C ASN A 209 24.58 -23.74 9.12
N PRO A 210 25.82 -23.21 9.10
CA PRO A 210 27.00 -24.03 8.95
C PRO A 210 27.07 -24.94 10.19
N ILE A 211 27.31 -26.23 9.97
CA ILE A 211 27.40 -27.23 11.03
C ILE A 211 28.70 -26.97 11.81
N GLY A 212 28.62 -26.16 12.86
CA GLY A 212 29.77 -25.82 13.70
C GLY A 212 29.37 -24.87 14.83
N GLU A 213 29.58 -25.33 16.06
CA GLU A 213 29.26 -24.68 17.35
C GLU A 213 27.76 -24.59 17.71
N GLN A 214 27.44 -24.94 18.95
CA GLN A 214 26.09 -24.86 19.52
C GLN A 214 25.73 -23.39 19.74
N PRO A 215 24.89 -22.77 18.88
CA PRO A 215 24.68 -21.34 18.97
C PRO A 215 23.82 -21.00 20.19
N LYS A 216 24.10 -19.87 20.86
CA LYS A 216 23.29 -19.32 21.96
C LYS A 216 22.02 -18.65 21.41
N GLY A 217 21.17 -19.43 20.76
CA GLY A 217 19.95 -18.97 20.10
C GLY A 217 20.02 -19.09 18.58
N HIS A 218 18.87 -18.87 17.94
CA HIS A 218 18.70 -19.04 16.51
C HIS A 218 17.76 -17.98 15.95
N LEU A 219 18.18 -17.30 14.87
CA LEU A 219 17.38 -16.36 14.11
C LEU A 219 16.98 -17.00 12.79
N ARG A 220 15.67 -17.08 12.52
CA ARG A 220 15.15 -17.47 11.22
C ARG A 220 14.79 -16.24 10.41
N LEU A 221 15.44 -16.08 9.26
CA LEU A 221 15.18 -14.99 8.31
C LEU A 221 14.38 -15.54 7.12
N HIS A 222 13.15 -15.08 6.95
CA HIS A 222 12.29 -15.40 5.82
C HIS A 222 12.31 -14.24 4.82
N LEU A 223 12.63 -14.51 3.55
CA LEU A 223 12.55 -13.52 2.48
C LEU A 223 11.28 -13.76 1.65
N ILE A 224 10.42 -12.75 1.60
CA ILE A 224 9.15 -12.80 0.87
C ILE A 224 9.04 -11.65 -0.15
N SER A 225 8.21 -11.84 -1.17
CA SER A 225 7.95 -10.87 -2.23
C SER A 225 6.48 -10.83 -2.60
N TYR A 226 6.12 -9.97 -3.56
CA TYR A 226 4.74 -9.80 -4.01
C TYR A 226 4.09 -11.11 -4.49
N GLN A 227 4.90 -12.01 -5.09
CA GLN A 227 4.44 -13.32 -5.58
C GLN A 227 3.98 -14.23 -4.45
N ASP A 228 4.53 -14.05 -3.24
CA ASP A 228 4.19 -14.87 -2.08
C ASP A 228 2.90 -14.40 -1.39
N GLY A 229 2.18 -13.43 -1.97
CA GLY A 229 0.91 -12.92 -1.45
C GLY A 229 -0.27 -13.47 -2.24
N ARG A 230 -0.76 -12.64 -3.17
CA ARG A 230 -1.98 -12.95 -3.93
C ARG A 230 -1.77 -14.13 -4.88
N ASP A 231 -0.60 -14.24 -5.50
CA ASP A 231 -0.35 -15.30 -6.47
C ASP A 231 -0.33 -16.66 -5.77
N SER A 232 0.29 -16.77 -4.58
CA SER A 232 0.22 -17.99 -3.77
C SER A 232 -1.19 -18.39 -3.36
N MET A 233 -2.08 -17.44 -3.05
CA MET A 233 -3.49 -17.77 -2.78
C MET A 233 -4.19 -18.33 -4.03
N VAL A 234 -3.90 -17.76 -5.21
CA VAL A 234 -4.46 -18.24 -6.48
C VAL A 234 -3.92 -19.64 -6.79
N ASP A 235 -2.64 -19.89 -6.56
CA ASP A 235 -2.02 -21.21 -6.79
C ASP A 235 -2.56 -22.25 -5.81
N LEU A 236 -2.68 -21.93 -4.52
CA LEU A 236 -3.30 -22.83 -3.54
C LEU A 236 -4.74 -23.18 -3.92
N THR A 237 -5.55 -22.18 -4.27
CA THR A 237 -6.95 -22.42 -4.67
C THR A 237 -7.06 -23.26 -5.95
N ARG A 238 -6.13 -23.09 -6.90
CA ARG A 238 -6.04 -23.96 -8.08
C ARG A 238 -5.74 -25.42 -7.67
N THR A 239 -4.76 -25.62 -6.80
CA THR A 239 -4.40 -26.96 -6.28
C THR A 239 -5.57 -27.61 -5.53
N LEU A 240 -6.23 -26.89 -4.64
CA LEU A 240 -7.39 -27.40 -3.89
C LEU A 240 -8.56 -27.75 -4.83
N ALA A 241 -8.81 -26.92 -5.84
CA ALA A 241 -9.84 -27.19 -6.85
C ALA A 241 -9.53 -28.45 -7.67
N GLU A 242 -8.28 -28.63 -8.12
CA GLU A 242 -7.84 -29.83 -8.83
C GLU A 242 -7.93 -31.10 -7.96
N MET A 243 -7.51 -31.01 -6.69
CA MET A 243 -7.64 -32.11 -5.74
C MET A 243 -9.11 -32.49 -5.54
N SER A 244 -9.99 -31.50 -5.49
CA SER A 244 -11.42 -31.75 -5.36
C SER A 244 -12.04 -32.39 -6.61
N GLN A 245 -11.67 -31.92 -7.79
CA GLN A 245 -12.11 -32.52 -9.06
C GLN A 245 -11.63 -33.96 -9.23
N ARG A 246 -10.46 -34.30 -8.69
CA ARG A 246 -9.91 -35.66 -8.67
C ARG A 246 -10.50 -36.55 -7.56
N GLY A 247 -11.43 -36.03 -6.77
CA GLY A 247 -12.06 -36.77 -5.66
C GLY A 247 -11.15 -37.00 -4.45
N LYS A 248 -10.02 -36.28 -4.35
CA LYS A 248 -9.09 -36.38 -3.20
C LYS A 248 -9.50 -35.50 -2.01
N LEU A 249 -10.35 -34.50 -2.25
CA LEU A 249 -10.79 -33.54 -1.24
C LEU A 249 -12.26 -33.16 -1.48
N SER A 250 -13.11 -33.19 -0.46
CA SER A 250 -14.47 -32.67 -0.59
C SER A 250 -14.43 -31.13 -0.59
N PRO A 251 -15.24 -30.43 -1.41
CA PRO A 251 -15.37 -28.98 -1.32
C PRO A 251 -15.77 -28.49 0.08
N ARG A 252 -16.44 -29.34 0.87
CA ARG A 252 -16.85 -29.03 2.25
C ARG A 252 -15.70 -29.07 3.26
N ASP A 253 -14.60 -29.74 2.90
CA ASP A 253 -13.42 -29.86 3.76
C ASP A 253 -12.51 -28.62 3.62
N ILE A 254 -12.78 -27.74 2.64
CA ILE A 254 -12.05 -26.49 2.44
C ILE A 254 -12.51 -25.48 3.48
N SER A 255 -11.81 -25.43 4.62
CA SER A 255 -12.05 -24.49 5.72
C SER A 255 -11.00 -23.39 5.78
N SER A 256 -11.25 -22.35 6.59
CA SER A 256 -10.25 -21.31 6.88
C SER A 256 -8.99 -21.89 7.51
N GLU A 257 -9.12 -22.91 8.35
CA GLU A 257 -8.01 -23.54 9.06
C GLU A 257 -7.12 -24.33 8.09
N LEU A 258 -7.71 -25.00 7.10
CA LEU A 258 -6.95 -25.68 6.05
C LEU A 258 -6.13 -24.67 5.24
N ILE A 259 -6.78 -23.59 4.78
CA ILE A 259 -6.09 -22.54 4.01
C ILE A 259 -4.98 -21.90 4.85
N ASP A 260 -5.25 -21.66 6.13
CA ASP A 260 -4.28 -21.07 7.05
C ASP A 260 -3.05 -21.97 7.27
N ALA A 261 -3.26 -23.28 7.44
CA ALA A 261 -2.19 -24.25 7.58
C ALA A 261 -1.32 -24.31 6.30
N GLU A 262 -1.94 -24.47 5.14
CA GLU A 262 -1.23 -24.57 3.85
C GLU A 262 -0.44 -23.29 3.51
N LEU A 263 -1.03 -22.10 3.74
CA LEU A 263 -0.33 -20.83 3.51
C LEU A 263 0.76 -20.56 4.55
N SER A 264 0.56 -20.96 5.81
CA SER A 264 1.55 -20.79 6.87
C SER A 264 2.78 -21.68 6.66
N GLU A 265 2.57 -22.92 6.22
CA GLU A 265 3.65 -23.86 5.89
C GLU A 265 4.34 -23.51 4.58
N GLY A 266 3.60 -23.09 3.56
CA GLY A 266 4.14 -22.79 2.24
C GLY A 266 4.86 -21.44 2.13
N ILE A 267 4.44 -20.43 2.92
CA ILE A 267 4.91 -19.05 2.77
C ILE A 267 5.59 -18.55 4.04
N MET A 268 4.80 -18.28 5.09
CA MET A 268 5.24 -17.84 6.41
C MET A 268 4.06 -17.86 7.38
N SER A 269 4.36 -18.01 8.68
CA SER A 269 3.38 -17.79 9.76
C SER A 269 2.96 -16.32 9.89
N GLU A 270 1.79 -16.06 10.47
CA GLU A 270 1.31 -14.70 10.79
C GLU A 270 2.37 -13.91 11.63
N PRO A 271 2.83 -12.72 11.20
CA PRO A 271 3.67 -11.87 12.03
C PRO A 271 2.89 -11.18 13.15
N ASP A 272 3.54 -10.99 14.29
CA ASP A 272 2.95 -10.26 15.42
C ASP A 272 3.02 -8.73 15.20
N LEU A 273 4.12 -8.28 14.59
CA LEU A 273 4.40 -6.87 14.30
C LEU A 273 4.93 -6.71 12.87
N LEU A 274 4.35 -5.78 12.11
CA LEU A 274 4.81 -5.37 10.79
C LEU A 274 5.31 -3.92 10.85
N ILE A 275 6.55 -3.70 10.45
CA ILE A 275 7.16 -2.35 10.38
C ILE A 275 7.26 -1.93 8.92
N THR A 276 6.73 -0.76 8.60
CA THR A 276 6.90 -0.13 7.29
C THR A 276 7.81 1.08 7.40
N PHE A 277 8.92 1.06 6.65
CA PHE A 277 9.83 2.19 6.54
C PHE A 277 9.40 3.05 5.35
N GLY A 278 8.63 4.10 5.63
CA GLY A 278 8.15 5.03 4.61
C GLY A 278 7.38 6.19 5.23
N PRO A 279 7.21 7.31 4.51
CA PRO A 279 6.58 8.52 5.05
C PRO A 279 5.08 8.33 5.33
N TYR A 280 4.47 7.34 4.69
CA TYR A 280 3.08 6.92 4.86
C TYR A 280 2.99 5.39 4.86
N LEU A 281 1.91 4.88 5.47
CA LEU A 281 1.64 3.46 5.50
C LEU A 281 1.32 2.95 4.10
N GLU A 282 2.16 2.06 3.59
CA GLU A 282 1.95 1.38 2.32
C GLU A 282 2.39 -0.07 2.46
N LEU A 283 1.47 -1.00 2.21
CA LEU A 283 1.75 -2.43 2.28
C LEU A 283 2.32 -3.00 0.98
N SER A 284 2.23 -2.26 -0.13
CA SER A 284 2.79 -2.60 -1.44
C SER A 284 2.53 -4.04 -1.90
N GLY A 285 1.38 -4.63 -1.52
CA GLY A 285 0.99 -6.00 -1.87
C GLY A 285 1.50 -7.10 -0.94
N TYR A 286 1.97 -6.74 0.26
CA TYR A 286 2.32 -7.69 1.33
C TYR A 286 1.25 -8.79 1.52
N PRO A 287 1.62 -10.04 1.82
CA PRO A 287 0.69 -11.17 1.93
C PRO A 287 -0.54 -10.86 2.80
N PRO A 288 -1.74 -10.75 2.21
CA PRO A 288 -2.91 -10.22 2.89
C PRO A 288 -3.52 -11.19 3.90
N TRP A 289 -3.34 -12.50 3.71
CA TRP A 289 -3.88 -13.51 4.61
C TRP A 289 -3.19 -13.47 5.98
N GLN A 290 -1.85 -13.34 5.97
CA GLN A 290 -1.00 -13.44 7.15
C GLN A 290 -1.09 -12.23 8.09
N ILE A 291 -1.65 -11.09 7.65
CA ILE A 291 -1.65 -9.83 8.43
C ILE A 291 -2.95 -9.55 9.19
N ARG A 292 -3.81 -10.57 9.38
CA ARG A 292 -5.15 -10.39 9.96
C ARG A 292 -5.14 -9.79 11.37
N LEU A 293 -4.20 -10.20 12.22
CA LEU A 293 -4.06 -9.75 13.62
C LEU A 293 -2.73 -9.06 13.92
N THR A 294 -1.95 -8.78 12.87
CA THR A 294 -0.63 -8.16 12.98
C THR A 294 -0.77 -6.69 13.39
N GLU A 295 0.00 -6.26 14.38
CA GLU A 295 0.14 -4.84 14.69
C GLU A 295 0.98 -4.18 13.59
N ILE A 296 0.50 -3.09 13.01
CA ILE A 296 1.19 -2.42 11.91
C ILE A 296 1.73 -1.09 12.42
N PHE A 297 3.05 -0.90 12.33
CA PHE A 297 3.72 0.32 12.74
C PHE A 297 4.36 1.03 11.55
N CYS A 298 3.99 2.31 11.37
CA CYS A 298 4.57 3.21 10.38
C CYS A 298 4.93 4.52 11.07
N LEU A 299 6.21 4.89 11.04
CA LEU A 299 6.62 6.20 11.55
C LEU A 299 6.40 7.26 10.47
N GLN A 300 5.58 8.26 10.78
CA GLN A 300 5.28 9.34 9.84
C GLN A 300 6.53 10.14 9.45
N ASP A 301 6.59 10.52 8.17
CA ASP A 301 7.68 11.33 7.58
C ASP A 301 9.08 10.70 7.74
N ASN A 302 9.18 9.37 7.87
CA ASN A 302 10.45 8.64 7.93
C ASN A 302 10.71 7.84 6.65
N GLU A 303 11.83 8.10 5.99
CA GLU A 303 12.20 7.43 4.73
C GLU A 303 13.31 6.39 4.90
N ARG A 304 14.00 6.39 6.04
CA ARG A 304 15.19 5.55 6.26
C ARG A 304 14.93 4.40 7.21
N VAL A 305 15.61 3.28 6.99
CA VAL A 305 15.72 2.23 7.99
C VAL A 305 16.62 2.74 9.11
N GLY A 306 16.15 2.65 10.35
CA GLY A 306 16.88 3.16 11.50
C GLY A 306 16.43 2.52 12.80
N TYR A 307 17.38 2.33 13.71
CA TYR A 307 17.13 1.68 14.99
C TYR A 307 16.07 2.38 15.84
N GLN A 308 16.00 3.72 15.78
CA GLN A 308 14.98 4.48 16.50
C GLN A 308 13.55 4.07 16.08
N VAL A 309 13.34 3.82 14.79
CA VAL A 309 12.04 3.39 14.25
C VAL A 309 11.71 1.99 14.75
N PHE A 310 12.70 1.09 14.73
CA PHE A 310 12.59 -0.26 15.26
C PHE A 310 12.22 -0.26 16.75
N LEU A 311 12.93 0.51 17.58
CA LEU A 311 12.65 0.60 19.01
C LEU A 311 11.25 1.17 19.30
N LYS A 312 10.85 2.23 18.59
CA LYS A 312 9.49 2.80 18.72
C LYS A 312 8.41 1.79 18.32
N ALA A 313 8.65 0.99 17.28
CA ALA A 313 7.72 -0.07 16.87
C ALA A 313 7.57 -1.13 17.97
N LEU A 314 8.68 -1.54 18.59
CA LEU A 314 8.65 -2.48 19.71
C LEU A 314 7.95 -1.88 20.95
N GLN A 315 8.16 -0.59 21.24
CA GLN A 315 7.44 0.10 22.32
C GLN A 315 5.94 0.16 22.05
N HIS A 316 5.54 0.48 20.81
CA HIS A 316 4.14 0.47 20.39
C HIS A 316 3.52 -0.92 20.59
N PHE A 317 4.18 -1.96 20.06
CA PHE A 317 3.77 -3.34 20.27
C PHE A 317 3.71 -3.71 21.75
N GLY A 318 4.69 -3.28 22.55
CA GLY A 318 4.77 -3.47 24.00
C GLY A 318 3.56 -2.94 24.78
N SER A 319 2.89 -1.91 24.25
CA SER A 319 1.72 -1.26 24.86
C SER A 319 0.37 -1.68 24.26
N ALA A 320 0.35 -2.29 23.07
CA ALA A 320 -0.87 -2.65 22.37
C ALA A 320 -1.77 -3.63 23.15
N GLN A 321 -3.09 -3.61 22.93
CA GLN A 321 -4.02 -4.55 23.57
C GLN A 321 -4.70 -5.43 22.52
N MET A 322 -4.35 -6.72 22.49
CA MET A 322 -4.93 -7.68 21.55
C MET A 322 -6.21 -8.30 22.13
N ARG A 323 -7.36 -7.72 21.79
CA ARG A 323 -8.66 -8.15 22.35
C ARG A 323 -9.28 -9.35 21.66
N LYS A 324 -8.86 -9.68 20.43
CA LYS A 324 -9.33 -10.84 19.65
C LYS A 324 -10.87 -10.97 19.64
N GLY A 325 -11.57 -9.84 19.57
CA GLY A 325 -13.04 -9.77 19.53
C GLY A 325 -13.75 -9.84 20.89
N LYS A 326 -13.04 -9.75 22.02
CA LYS A 326 -13.62 -9.75 23.38
C LYS A 326 -13.67 -8.35 24.02
#